data_AF-A0A970V7Z5-F1
#
_entry.id   AF-A0A970V7Z5-F1
#
_cell.length_a   1.000
_cell.length_b   1.000
_cell.length_c   1.000
_cell.angle_alpha   90.00
_cell.angle_beta   90.00
_cell.angle_gamma   90.00
#
_symmetry.space_group_name_H-M   'P 1'
#
loop_
_entity.id
_entity.type
_entity.pdbx_description
1 polymer ?
#
loop_
_entity_poly.entity_id
_entity_poly.type
_entity_poly.pdbx_seq_one_letter_code
_entity_poly.pdbx_strand_id
1 'polypeptide(L)'
;MSIFENSFKLLKKFKLGKSKFEINVHNIEYPESYYQPTKDLKEILLMFDDAVKNINKKYKAYSCEELFKNKFGEELSEVDFIYPERIEAYSQRNNVPIDLLKEFDSEIRPLREEVCKGIYEEITLHKCIALYKYGDNSNYILDQIAKYEMIYGNKDKAKMFKKMSVEIARRIKKEERNELINNIKNYMGNFFSKIIKTKTKEQPNIDHEKSYSSRVISDNKKRVLQGMIAVIEGDINPYGKEPEYQENWLRTFQMLNDELSKSGIDLNCEDNKDNDKLIGEAWAKICNQVKNEKSLTYYAKLVEEAQARKAEKSQPENEISHTTRTNSEPVRS
;
A
#
# COMPACT_ATOMS: atom_id res chain seq x y z
N MET A 1 -29.45 4.81 2.07
CA MET A 1 -29.81 5.04 3.49
C MET A 1 -28.56 5.50 4.21
N SER A 2 -28.62 6.70 4.81
CA SER A 2 -27.50 7.34 5.52
C SER A 2 -27.28 6.66 6.87
N ILE A 3 -26.15 5.96 7.04
CA ILE A 3 -25.74 5.35 8.32
C ILE A 3 -24.52 6.12 8.82
N PHE A 4 -24.69 7.38 9.25
CA PHE A 4 -23.61 8.14 9.88
C PHE A 4 -24.17 9.19 10.85
N GLU A 5 -24.92 8.78 11.87
CA GLU A 5 -25.32 9.71 12.94
C GLU A 5 -25.20 9.05 14.31
N ASN A 6 -23.98 9.09 14.85
CA ASN A 6 -23.66 9.53 16.21
C ASN A 6 -22.24 9.07 16.58
N SER A 7 -21.24 9.85 16.16
CA SER A 7 -19.83 9.59 16.40
C SER A 7 -19.24 10.64 17.35
N PHE A 8 -18.91 10.23 18.58
CA PHE A 8 -18.15 11.03 19.55
C PHE A 8 -16.74 11.33 18.97
N LYS A 9 -16.56 12.46 18.29
CA LYS A 9 -15.30 12.82 17.63
C LYS A 9 -14.13 12.79 18.63
N LEU A 10 -13.21 11.85 18.45
CA LEU A 10 -11.94 11.83 19.18
C LEU A 10 -10.96 12.69 18.37
N LEU A 11 -10.63 13.87 18.90
CA LEU A 11 -9.81 14.86 18.20
C LEU A 11 -8.40 14.85 18.78
N LYS A 12 -7.39 14.57 17.93
CA LYS A 12 -5.99 14.77 18.28
C LYS A 12 -5.60 16.19 17.93
N LYS A 13 -5.28 16.99 18.95
CA LYS A 13 -4.92 18.41 18.79
C LYS A 13 -3.43 18.56 18.54
N PHE A 14 -3.08 19.31 17.51
CA PHE A 14 -1.72 19.73 17.17
C PHE A 14 -1.61 21.24 17.24
N LYS A 15 -0.53 21.75 17.82
CA LYS A 15 -0.20 23.18 17.81
C LYS A 15 1.09 23.36 17.03
N LEU A 16 1.03 24.10 15.94
CA LEU A 16 2.17 24.42 15.09
C LEU A 16 2.23 25.94 14.98
N GLY A 17 3.30 26.55 15.51
CA GLY A 17 3.39 28.01 15.60
C GLY A 17 2.17 28.64 16.28
N LYS A 18 1.46 29.50 15.53
CA LYS A 18 0.20 30.14 15.96
C LYS A 18 -1.04 29.31 15.62
N SER A 19 -0.90 28.31 14.76
CA SER A 19 -1.97 27.49 14.22
C SER A 19 -2.31 26.32 15.17
N LYS A 20 -3.60 25.99 15.26
CA LYS A 20 -4.08 24.80 15.96
C LYS A 20 -4.82 23.92 14.96
N PHE A 21 -4.40 22.67 14.85
CA PHE A 21 -5.02 21.66 14.02
C PHE A 21 -5.70 20.63 14.91
N GLU A 22 -6.85 20.15 14.48
CA GLU A 22 -7.55 19.05 15.14
C GLU A 22 -7.73 17.94 14.11
N ILE A 23 -7.03 16.82 14.29
CA ILE A 23 -7.18 15.64 13.45
C ILE A 23 -8.32 14.80 14.01
N ASN A 24 -9.30 14.51 13.16
CA ASN A 24 -10.34 13.58 13.51
C ASN A 24 -9.79 12.15 13.46
N VAL A 25 -9.48 11.56 14.61
CA VAL A 25 -9.02 10.17 14.74
C VAL A 25 -10.20 9.23 14.96
N HIS A 26 -11.42 9.68 14.67
CA HIS A 26 -12.61 8.90 14.99
C HIS A 26 -12.63 7.55 14.28
N ASN A 27 -13.21 6.60 15.00
CA ASN A 27 -13.36 5.22 14.60
C ASN A 27 -14.37 5.14 13.45
N ILE A 28 -13.91 4.71 12.27
CA ILE A 28 -14.86 4.30 11.23
C ILE A 28 -15.41 2.95 11.70
N GLU A 29 -16.68 2.93 12.09
CA GLU A 29 -17.36 1.68 12.42
C GLU A 29 -17.83 1.01 11.13
N TYR A 30 -17.38 -0.23 10.93
CA TYR A 30 -17.78 -1.04 9.81
C TYR A 30 -18.87 -2.03 10.23
N PRO A 31 -19.83 -2.36 9.34
CA PRO A 31 -20.85 -3.36 9.64
C PRO A 31 -20.22 -4.73 9.87
N GLU A 32 -20.93 -5.64 10.55
CA GLU A 32 -20.44 -6.99 10.84
C GLU A 32 -19.99 -7.75 9.59
N SER A 33 -20.70 -7.57 8.47
CA SER A 33 -20.36 -8.13 7.15
C SER A 33 -18.95 -7.74 6.67
N TYR A 34 -18.44 -6.60 7.13
CA TYR A 34 -17.09 -6.15 6.81
C TYR A 34 -16.04 -7.17 7.27
N TYR A 35 -16.28 -7.83 8.39
CA TYR A 35 -15.35 -8.78 8.99
C TYR A 35 -15.60 -10.23 8.55
N GLN A 36 -16.69 -10.54 7.84
CA GLN A 36 -17.01 -11.93 7.52
C GLN A 36 -16.10 -12.48 6.41
N PRO A 37 -15.58 -13.72 6.53
CA PRO A 37 -14.82 -14.35 5.46
C PRO A 37 -15.61 -14.50 4.16
N THR A 38 -14.94 -14.35 3.03
CA THR A 38 -15.49 -14.56 1.68
C THR A 38 -14.37 -15.08 0.77
N LYS A 39 -14.73 -15.91 -0.22
CA LYS A 39 -13.79 -16.36 -1.26
C LYS A 39 -13.79 -15.46 -2.50
N ASP A 40 -14.73 -14.52 -2.58
CA ASP A 40 -14.81 -13.59 -3.71
C ASP A 40 -13.72 -12.52 -3.60
N LEU A 41 -12.67 -12.67 -4.42
CA LEU A 41 -11.56 -11.71 -4.45
C LEU A 41 -12.01 -10.30 -4.89
N LYS A 42 -12.99 -10.20 -5.78
CA LYS A 42 -13.46 -8.90 -6.27
C LYS A 42 -14.20 -8.16 -5.16
N GLU A 43 -15.03 -8.87 -4.39
CA GLU A 43 -15.71 -8.31 -3.22
C GLU A 43 -14.69 -7.75 -2.21
N ILE A 44 -13.66 -8.54 -1.87
CA ILE A 44 -12.60 -8.12 -0.92
C ILE A 44 -11.88 -6.86 -1.44
N LEU A 45 -11.53 -6.83 -2.72
CA LEU A 45 -10.82 -5.70 -3.33
C LEU A 45 -11.66 -4.43 -3.39
N LEU A 46 -12.95 -4.53 -3.74
CA LEU A 46 -13.88 -3.39 -3.71
C LEU A 46 -13.99 -2.79 -2.31
N MET A 47 -14.10 -3.63 -1.29
CA MET A 47 -14.18 -3.17 0.11
C MET A 47 -12.88 -2.52 0.59
N PHE A 48 -11.73 -3.03 0.13
CA PHE A 48 -10.44 -2.42 0.42
C PHE A 48 -10.27 -1.08 -0.29
N ASP A 49 -10.61 -1.00 -1.57
CA ASP A 49 -10.60 0.23 -2.39
C ASP A 49 -11.49 1.33 -1.79
N ASP A 50 -12.71 0.98 -1.36
CA ASP A 50 -13.61 1.94 -0.70
C ASP A 50 -13.06 2.43 0.65
N ALA A 51 -12.47 1.54 1.46
CA ALA A 51 -11.83 1.93 2.72
C ALA A 51 -10.66 2.89 2.48
N VAL A 52 -9.84 2.59 1.49
CA VAL A 52 -8.72 3.40 1.02
C VAL A 52 -9.18 4.81 0.59
N LYS A 53 -10.23 4.91 -0.25
CA LYS A 53 -10.80 6.21 -0.67
C LYS A 53 -11.32 7.02 0.51
N ASN A 54 -11.95 6.36 1.48
CA ASN A 54 -12.46 7.00 2.69
C ASN A 54 -11.33 7.55 3.57
N ILE A 55 -10.23 6.81 3.73
CA ILE A 55 -9.02 7.28 4.43
C ILE A 55 -8.44 8.51 3.72
N ASN A 56 -8.27 8.45 2.40
CA ASN A 56 -7.74 9.59 1.65
C ASN A 56 -8.64 10.83 1.82
N LYS A 57 -9.97 10.66 1.71
CA LYS A 57 -10.94 11.75 1.95
C LYS A 57 -10.87 12.31 3.38
N LYS A 58 -10.70 11.45 4.39
CA LYS A 58 -10.57 11.84 5.80
C LYS A 58 -9.36 12.73 6.04
N TYR A 59 -8.24 12.43 5.39
CA TYR A 59 -6.97 13.11 5.60
C TYR A 59 -6.66 14.25 4.60
N LYS A 60 -7.46 14.40 3.53
CA LYS A 60 -7.27 15.42 2.49
C LYS A 60 -7.06 16.84 3.03
N ALA A 61 -7.82 17.23 4.06
CA ALA A 61 -7.74 18.58 4.66
C ALA A 61 -6.37 18.90 5.29
N TYR A 62 -5.53 17.89 5.50
CA TYR A 62 -4.19 18.03 6.10
C TYR A 62 -3.07 17.74 5.08
N SER A 63 -3.38 17.60 3.79
CA SER A 63 -2.37 17.42 2.75
C SER A 63 -1.56 18.70 2.56
N CYS A 64 -0.37 18.58 1.97
CA CYS A 64 0.48 19.75 1.71
C CYS A 64 -0.26 20.74 0.81
N GLU A 65 -0.84 20.22 -0.26
CA GLU A 65 -1.55 20.94 -1.31
C GLU A 65 -2.70 21.76 -0.70
N GLU A 66 -3.54 21.13 0.12
CA GLU A 66 -4.70 21.80 0.73
C GLU A 66 -4.27 22.84 1.78
N LEU A 67 -3.20 22.58 2.54
CA LEU A 67 -2.67 23.54 3.51
C LEU A 67 -2.06 24.78 2.83
N PHE A 68 -1.32 24.59 1.73
CA PHE A 68 -0.79 25.70 0.93
C PHE A 68 -1.90 26.49 0.24
N LYS A 69 -2.89 25.81 -0.33
CA LYS A 69 -4.07 26.44 -0.93
C LYS A 69 -4.82 27.32 0.07
N ASN A 70 -5.02 26.83 1.28
CA ASN A 70 -5.70 27.60 2.32
C ASN A 70 -4.90 28.81 2.82
N LYS A 71 -3.56 28.74 2.81
CA LYS A 71 -2.71 29.84 3.31
C LYS A 71 -2.35 30.87 2.24
N PHE A 72 -2.13 30.43 1.01
CA PHE A 72 -1.56 31.24 -0.07
C PHE A 72 -2.44 31.30 -1.33
N GLY A 73 -3.54 30.54 -1.40
CA GLY A 73 -4.53 30.61 -2.48
C GLY A 73 -4.36 29.56 -3.60
N GLU A 74 -3.18 28.96 -3.72
CA GLU A 74 -2.86 27.92 -4.71
C GLU A 74 -2.29 26.65 -4.06
N GLU A 75 -2.48 25.51 -4.72
CA GLU A 75 -1.93 24.24 -4.26
C GLU A 75 -0.42 24.20 -4.50
N LEU A 76 0.32 23.69 -3.51
CA LEU A 76 1.75 23.38 -3.63
C LEU A 76 2.02 22.03 -3.00
N SER A 77 2.63 21.11 -3.75
CA SER A 77 2.91 19.75 -3.29
C SER A 77 4.28 19.66 -2.62
N GLU A 78 4.54 18.58 -1.89
CA GLU A 78 5.89 18.29 -1.37
C GLU A 78 6.93 18.14 -2.47
N VAL A 79 6.53 17.58 -3.60
CA VAL A 79 7.44 17.30 -4.71
C VAL A 79 7.97 18.59 -5.29
N ASP A 80 7.18 19.67 -5.26
CA ASP A 80 7.61 20.97 -5.74
C ASP A 80 8.79 21.52 -4.94
N PHE A 81 8.92 21.17 -3.65
CA PHE A 81 10.07 21.56 -2.83
C PHE A 81 11.39 20.91 -3.23
N ILE A 82 11.34 19.86 -4.07
CA ILE A 82 12.53 19.17 -4.60
C ILE A 82 13.12 19.94 -5.80
N TYR A 83 12.29 20.71 -6.51
CA TYR A 83 12.62 21.35 -7.78
C TYR A 83 12.64 22.88 -7.62
N PRO A 84 13.83 23.52 -7.55
CA PRO A 84 13.95 24.96 -7.33
C PRO A 84 13.10 25.80 -8.30
N GLU A 85 13.07 25.43 -9.57
CA GLU A 85 12.31 26.09 -10.62
C GLU A 85 10.79 26.10 -10.36
N ARG A 86 10.26 25.06 -9.71
CA ARG A 86 8.83 24.96 -9.39
C ARG A 86 8.45 25.86 -8.23
N ILE A 87 9.31 25.92 -7.20
CA ILE A 87 9.12 26.83 -6.06
C ILE A 87 9.23 28.29 -6.54
N GLU A 88 10.22 28.60 -7.38
CA GLU A 88 10.40 29.94 -7.95
C GLU A 88 9.19 30.37 -8.77
N ALA A 89 8.70 29.49 -9.65
CA ALA A 89 7.51 29.77 -10.44
C ALA A 89 6.26 29.98 -9.55
N TYR A 90 6.08 29.17 -8.50
CA TYR A 90 5.00 29.36 -7.54
C TYR A 90 5.13 30.69 -6.78
N SER A 91 6.33 31.00 -6.30
CA SER A 91 6.66 32.25 -5.60
C SER A 91 6.30 33.47 -6.43
N GLN A 92 6.66 33.47 -7.73
CA GLN A 92 6.38 34.56 -8.64
C GLN A 92 4.88 34.73 -8.91
N ARG A 93 4.17 33.63 -9.20
CA ARG A 93 2.73 33.66 -9.50
C ARG A 93 1.89 34.13 -8.30
N ASN A 94 2.26 33.69 -7.10
CA ASN A 94 1.51 33.99 -5.88
C ASN A 94 2.02 35.24 -5.14
N ASN A 95 3.10 35.86 -5.61
CA ASN A 95 3.76 36.99 -4.95
C ASN A 95 4.10 36.70 -3.47
N VAL A 96 4.60 35.49 -3.21
CA VAL A 96 5.01 35.02 -1.87
C VAL A 96 6.52 34.79 -1.86
N PRO A 97 7.29 35.33 -0.90
CA PRO A 97 8.71 35.06 -0.80
C PRO A 97 9.01 33.58 -0.55
N ILE A 98 10.04 33.03 -1.21
CA ILE A 98 10.45 31.63 -1.07
C ILE A 98 10.75 31.26 0.39
N ASP A 99 11.36 32.16 1.15
CA ASP A 99 11.66 31.92 2.57
C ASP A 99 10.39 31.70 3.40
N LEU A 100 9.30 32.41 3.07
CA LEU A 100 8.01 32.23 3.75
C LEU A 100 7.35 30.90 3.36
N LEU A 101 7.53 30.43 2.12
CA LEU A 101 7.07 29.11 1.68
C LEU A 101 7.80 28.00 2.45
N LYS A 102 9.13 28.11 2.60
CA LYS A 102 9.97 27.16 3.35
C LYS A 102 9.69 27.19 4.85
N GLU A 103 9.46 28.37 5.42
CA GLU A 103 9.06 28.51 6.82
C GLU A 103 7.73 27.81 7.07
N PHE A 104 6.74 28.02 6.18
CA PHE A 104 5.46 27.35 6.31
C PHE A 104 5.55 25.83 6.12
N ASP A 105 6.29 25.33 5.13
CA ASP A 105 6.54 23.89 4.97
C ASP A 105 7.14 23.29 6.26
N SER A 106 8.14 23.98 6.83
CA SER A 106 8.76 23.58 8.10
C SER A 106 7.78 23.62 9.27
N GLU A 107 6.88 24.61 9.30
CA GLU A 107 5.82 24.73 10.31
C GLU A 107 4.83 23.56 10.24
N ILE A 108 4.42 23.13 9.04
CA ILE A 108 3.41 22.07 8.86
C ILE A 108 3.98 20.65 8.89
N ARG A 109 5.29 20.47 8.70
CA ARG A 109 5.93 19.16 8.61
C ARG A 109 5.57 18.18 9.75
N PRO A 110 5.56 18.56 11.04
CA PRO A 110 5.23 17.61 12.11
C PRO A 110 3.78 17.13 12.07
N LEU A 111 2.84 17.98 11.63
CA LEU A 111 1.44 17.57 11.41
C LEU A 111 1.37 16.53 10.29
N ARG A 112 2.11 16.78 9.21
CA ARG A 112 2.10 15.91 8.03
C ARG A 112 2.71 14.55 8.32
N GLU A 113 3.82 14.48 9.05
CA GLU A 113 4.40 13.21 9.51
C GLU A 113 3.39 12.36 10.31
N GLU A 114 2.62 12.99 11.19
CA GLU A 114 1.56 12.30 11.94
C GLU A 114 0.42 11.84 11.01
N VAL A 115 -0.02 12.69 10.09
CA VAL A 115 -1.07 12.34 9.12
C VAL A 115 -0.65 11.16 8.26
N CYS A 116 0.56 11.17 7.72
CA CYS A 116 1.11 10.07 6.93
C CYS A 116 1.17 8.77 7.74
N LYS A 117 1.57 8.85 9.01
CA LYS A 117 1.55 7.70 9.92
C LYS A 117 0.12 7.17 10.12
N GLY A 118 -0.86 8.05 10.35
CA GLY A 118 -2.26 7.66 10.50
C GLY A 118 -2.81 6.97 9.25
N ILE A 119 -2.57 7.54 8.07
CA ILE A 119 -2.95 6.95 6.78
C ILE A 119 -2.34 5.55 6.64
N TYR A 120 -1.03 5.42 6.86
CA TYR A 120 -0.33 4.13 6.76
C TYR A 120 -0.90 3.07 7.72
N GLU A 121 -1.17 3.44 8.97
CA GLU A 121 -1.69 2.53 9.98
C GLU A 121 -3.14 2.10 9.69
N GLU A 122 -4.00 3.01 9.22
CA GLU A 122 -5.37 2.68 8.80
C GLU A 122 -5.39 1.82 7.53
N ILE A 123 -4.57 2.10 6.52
CA ILE A 123 -4.43 1.22 5.35
C ILE A 123 -3.97 -0.18 5.76
N THR A 124 -3.00 -0.26 6.68
CA THR A 124 -2.50 -1.53 7.19
C THR A 124 -3.61 -2.34 7.86
N LEU A 125 -4.48 -1.69 8.64
CA LEU A 125 -5.67 -2.34 9.21
C LEU A 125 -6.53 -2.97 8.12
N HIS A 126 -6.91 -2.20 7.10
CA HIS A 126 -7.80 -2.67 6.04
C HIS A 126 -7.18 -3.75 5.16
N LYS A 127 -5.87 -3.68 4.94
CA LYS A 127 -5.09 -4.73 4.27
C LYS A 127 -5.12 -6.04 5.04
N CYS A 128 -4.91 -5.97 6.36
CA CYS A 128 -4.99 -7.16 7.20
C CYS A 128 -6.42 -7.71 7.26
N ILE A 129 -7.46 -6.87 7.30
CA ILE A 129 -8.85 -7.32 7.23
C ILE A 129 -9.13 -8.01 5.89
N ALA A 130 -8.67 -7.46 4.76
CA ALA A 130 -8.81 -8.09 3.44
C ALA A 130 -8.18 -9.50 3.39
N LEU A 131 -6.97 -9.66 3.96
CA LEU A 131 -6.31 -10.96 4.06
C LEU A 131 -7.04 -11.92 5.00
N TYR A 132 -7.56 -11.43 6.13
CA TYR A 132 -8.37 -12.22 7.05
C TYR A 132 -9.67 -12.70 6.38
N LYS A 133 -10.37 -11.83 5.63
CA LYS A 133 -11.58 -12.19 4.87
C LYS A 133 -11.30 -13.31 3.87
N TYR A 134 -10.16 -13.24 3.20
CA TYR A 134 -9.71 -14.30 2.29
C TYR A 134 -9.41 -15.63 3.01
N GLY A 135 -9.15 -15.59 4.32
CA GLY A 135 -8.91 -16.78 5.16
C GLY A 135 -7.52 -16.83 5.81
N ASP A 136 -6.69 -15.79 5.65
CA ASP A 136 -5.41 -15.69 6.36
C ASP A 136 -5.61 -15.38 7.84
N ASN A 137 -5.59 -16.44 8.64
CA ASN A 137 -5.73 -16.39 10.08
C ASN A 137 -4.37 -16.45 10.80
N SER A 138 -3.27 -16.04 10.15
CA SER A 138 -1.97 -16.03 10.82
C SER A 138 -1.98 -15.09 12.03
N ASN A 139 -1.22 -15.46 13.07
CA ASN A 139 -1.11 -14.64 14.29
C ASN A 139 -0.71 -13.19 13.98
N TYR A 140 0.19 -13.00 13.01
CA TYR A 140 0.61 -11.66 12.57
C TYR A 140 -0.58 -10.84 12.08
N ILE A 141 -1.40 -11.37 11.17
CA ILE A 141 -2.57 -10.66 10.62
C ILE A 141 -3.55 -10.31 11.73
N LEU A 142 -3.89 -11.28 12.58
CA LEU A 142 -4.86 -11.07 13.67
C LEU A 142 -4.36 -10.05 14.71
N ASP A 143 -3.07 -10.07 15.04
CA ASP A 143 -2.47 -9.09 15.96
C ASP A 143 -2.42 -7.68 15.36
N GLN A 144 -2.14 -7.54 14.05
CA GLN A 144 -2.19 -6.24 13.39
C GLN A 144 -3.62 -5.68 13.37
N ILE A 145 -4.62 -6.51 13.02
CA ILE A 145 -6.03 -6.09 13.08
C ILE A 145 -6.37 -5.66 14.51
N ALA A 146 -6.05 -6.47 15.51
CA ALA A 146 -6.32 -6.14 16.90
C ALA A 146 -5.68 -4.83 17.36
N LYS A 147 -4.40 -4.60 16.98
CA LYS A 147 -3.67 -3.38 17.30
C LYS A 147 -4.34 -2.16 16.69
N TYR A 148 -4.63 -2.19 15.39
CA TYR A 148 -5.12 -1.01 14.68
C TYR A 148 -6.62 -0.77 14.86
N GLU A 149 -7.44 -1.81 15.04
CA GLU A 149 -8.83 -1.65 15.51
C GLU A 149 -8.89 -0.97 16.88
N MET A 150 -7.93 -1.25 17.78
CA MET A 150 -7.89 -0.60 19.10
C MET A 150 -7.63 0.92 18.99
N ILE A 151 -6.85 1.33 18.00
CA ILE A 151 -6.42 2.72 17.81
C ILE A 151 -7.42 3.50 16.95
N TYR A 152 -7.87 2.92 15.84
CA TYR A 152 -8.58 3.60 14.74
C TYR A 152 -9.98 3.03 14.46
N GLY A 153 -10.41 1.97 15.14
CA GLY A 153 -11.63 1.25 14.81
C GLY A 153 -12.43 0.82 16.03
N ASN A 154 -13.09 -0.32 15.94
CA ASN A 154 -13.95 -0.89 16.95
C ASN A 154 -13.14 -1.66 18.02
N LYS A 155 -13.15 -1.14 19.25
CA LYS A 155 -12.43 -1.74 20.40
C LYS A 155 -12.90 -3.15 20.76
N ASP A 156 -14.15 -3.50 20.49
CA ASP A 156 -14.65 -4.85 20.76
C ASP A 156 -14.19 -5.83 19.68
N LYS A 157 -14.11 -5.39 18.42
CA LYS A 157 -13.43 -6.14 17.35
C LYS A 157 -11.95 -6.34 17.68
N ALA A 158 -11.27 -5.31 18.18
CA ALA A 158 -9.88 -5.43 18.61
C ALA A 158 -9.68 -6.55 19.65
N LYS A 159 -10.53 -6.61 20.68
CA LYS A 159 -10.50 -7.65 21.71
C LYS A 159 -10.80 -9.04 21.12
N MET A 160 -11.77 -9.13 20.21
CA MET A 160 -12.12 -10.37 19.52
C MET A 160 -10.92 -10.93 18.74
N PHE A 161 -10.32 -10.12 17.86
CA PHE A 161 -9.15 -10.52 17.08
C PHE A 161 -7.95 -10.86 17.97
N LYS A 162 -7.74 -10.12 19.07
CA LYS A 162 -6.68 -10.46 20.02
C LYS A 162 -6.88 -11.82 20.67
N LYS A 163 -8.13 -12.16 21.03
CA LYS A 163 -8.47 -13.47 21.60
C LYS A 163 -8.21 -14.59 20.58
N MET A 164 -8.59 -14.39 19.31
CA MET A 164 -8.34 -15.35 18.23
C MET A 164 -6.83 -15.59 18.03
N SER A 165 -6.03 -14.53 17.96
CA SER A 165 -4.56 -14.60 17.86
C SER A 165 -3.94 -15.41 19.01
N VAL A 166 -4.35 -15.13 20.26
CA VAL A 166 -3.86 -15.88 21.43
C VAL A 166 -4.22 -17.36 21.34
N GLU A 167 -5.40 -17.70 20.83
CA GLU A 167 -5.83 -19.09 20.67
C GLU A 167 -4.99 -19.82 19.61
N ILE A 168 -4.74 -19.21 18.47
CA ILE A 168 -3.91 -19.79 17.40
C ILE A 168 -2.48 -19.98 17.87
N ALA A 169 -1.89 -18.99 18.55
CA ALA A 169 -0.57 -19.13 19.17
C ALA A 169 -0.48 -20.30 20.17
N ARG A 170 -1.55 -20.56 20.94
CA ARG A 170 -1.60 -21.73 21.84
C ARG A 170 -1.70 -23.05 21.08
N ARG A 171 -2.47 -23.10 19.98
CA ARG A 171 -2.59 -24.29 19.14
C ARG A 171 -1.25 -24.66 18.50
N ILE A 172 -0.55 -23.69 17.90
CA ILE A 172 0.78 -23.88 17.31
C ILE A 172 1.77 -24.45 18.33
N LYS A 173 1.87 -23.84 19.53
CA LYS A 173 2.74 -24.35 20.60
C LYS A 173 2.42 -25.80 21.01
N LYS A 174 1.14 -26.17 20.98
CA LYS A 174 0.70 -27.54 21.29
C LYS A 174 1.10 -28.51 20.18
N GLU A 175 0.97 -28.10 18.92
CA GLU A 175 1.39 -28.88 17.75
C GLU A 175 2.89 -29.10 17.72
N GLU A 176 3.69 -28.05 17.91
CA GLU A 176 5.17 -28.13 18.02
C GLU A 176 5.59 -29.09 19.15
N ARG A 177 4.92 -29.00 20.30
CA ARG A 177 5.16 -29.93 21.43
C ARG A 177 4.83 -31.38 21.04
N ASN A 178 3.73 -31.60 20.34
CA ASN A 178 3.34 -32.94 19.91
C ASN A 178 4.31 -33.51 18.87
N GLU A 179 4.79 -32.68 17.95
CA GLU A 179 5.80 -33.05 16.96
C GLU A 179 7.11 -33.47 17.65
N LEU A 180 7.58 -32.69 18.64
CA LEU A 180 8.75 -33.05 19.44
C LEU A 180 8.56 -34.41 20.13
N ILE A 181 7.40 -34.64 20.76
CA ILE A 181 7.08 -35.93 21.40
C ILE A 181 7.13 -37.08 20.38
N ASN A 182 6.58 -36.89 19.18
CA ASN A 182 6.59 -37.90 18.13
C ASN A 182 8.01 -38.16 17.61
N ASN A 183 8.83 -37.12 17.45
CA ASN A 183 10.23 -37.26 17.05
C ASN A 183 11.05 -38.03 18.10
N ILE A 184 10.83 -37.76 19.40
CA ILE A 184 11.44 -38.53 20.48
C ILE A 184 11.00 -40.00 20.43
N LYS A 185 9.70 -40.27 20.24
CA LYS A 185 9.18 -41.65 20.12
C LYS A 185 9.81 -42.38 18.94
N ASN A 186 9.90 -41.74 17.78
CA ASN A 186 10.51 -42.30 16.58
C ASN A 186 12.00 -42.58 16.78
N TYR A 187 12.73 -41.64 17.39
CA TYR A 187 14.15 -41.83 17.73
C TYR A 187 14.34 -43.01 18.68
N MET A 188 13.56 -43.08 19.76
CA MET A 188 13.64 -44.18 20.73
C MET A 188 13.25 -45.52 20.09
N GLY A 189 12.20 -45.57 19.28
CA GLY A 189 11.81 -46.77 18.53
C GLY A 189 12.90 -47.26 17.57
N ASN A 190 13.56 -46.33 16.87
CA ASN A 190 14.70 -46.63 16.01
C ASN A 190 15.93 -47.10 16.79
N PHE A 191 16.19 -46.50 17.96
CA PHE A 191 17.27 -46.89 18.86
C PHE A 191 17.08 -48.32 19.38
N PHE A 192 15.89 -48.65 19.89
CA PHE A 192 15.56 -50.01 20.34
C PHE A 192 15.58 -51.01 19.19
N SER A 193 15.06 -50.65 18.01
CA SER A 193 15.14 -51.51 16.82
C SER A 193 16.59 -51.79 16.40
N LYS A 194 17.48 -50.80 16.49
CA LYS A 194 18.93 -50.99 16.25
C LYS A 194 19.56 -51.92 17.28
N ILE A 195 19.21 -51.80 18.57
CA ILE A 195 19.71 -52.70 19.63
C ILE A 195 19.21 -54.14 19.43
N ILE A 196 17.96 -54.31 19.02
CA ILE A 196 17.40 -55.63 18.73
C ILE A 196 18.12 -56.25 17.51
N LYS A 197 18.33 -55.45 16.45
CA LYS A 197 19.07 -55.87 15.24
C LYS A 197 20.56 -56.14 15.51
N THR A 198 21.23 -55.43 16.42
CA THR A 198 22.62 -55.79 16.77
C THR A 198 22.73 -57.08 17.60
N LYS A 199 21.64 -57.55 18.21
CA LYS A 199 21.55 -58.85 18.88
C LYS A 199 21.10 -60.01 17.98
N THR A 200 20.57 -59.73 16.79
CA THR A 200 20.16 -60.73 15.80
C THR A 200 20.94 -60.49 14.50
N LYS A 201 21.94 -61.32 14.20
CA LYS A 201 22.78 -61.20 13.00
C LYS A 201 21.91 -61.29 11.73
N GLU A 202 21.51 -60.16 11.16
CA GLU A 202 21.07 -60.06 9.76
C GLU A 202 21.20 -58.62 9.24
N GLN A 203 21.66 -58.51 8.00
CA GLN A 203 22.05 -57.27 7.29
C GLN A 203 20.87 -56.32 7.02
N PRO A 204 21.11 -55.01 6.80
CA PRO A 204 20.03 -54.05 6.56
C PRO A 204 19.70 -53.91 5.07
N ASN A 205 18.40 -53.83 4.76
CA ASN A 205 17.90 -52.92 3.74
C ASN A 205 17.00 -51.91 4.45
N ILE A 206 17.36 -50.63 4.44
CA ILE A 206 16.51 -49.55 4.97
C ILE A 206 16.57 -48.42 3.95
N ASP A 207 15.54 -48.37 3.11
CA ASP A 207 15.21 -47.19 2.33
C ASP A 207 14.82 -46.07 3.29
N HIS A 208 15.60 -44.99 3.26
CA HIS A 208 15.25 -43.75 3.93
C HIS A 208 14.22 -43.00 3.08
N GLU A 209 12.93 -43.22 3.34
CA GLU A 209 11.90 -42.28 2.90
C GLU A 209 12.05 -40.97 3.69
N LYS A 210 12.65 -40.00 3.01
CA LYS A 210 12.68 -38.59 3.34
C LYS A 210 11.24 -38.05 3.39
N SER A 211 10.61 -38.09 4.56
CA SER A 211 9.43 -37.27 4.88
C SER A 211 9.86 -35.81 5.03
N TYR A 212 10.09 -35.14 3.90
CA TYR A 212 10.25 -33.69 3.83
C TYR A 212 8.90 -33.05 3.59
N SER A 213 8.57 -32.09 4.46
CA SER A 213 7.78 -30.89 4.16
C SER A 213 6.39 -31.15 3.57
N SER A 214 5.36 -31.01 4.42
CA SER A 214 4.03 -30.64 3.97
C SER A 214 4.16 -29.35 3.14
N ARG A 215 4.23 -29.56 1.82
CA ARG A 215 4.37 -28.53 0.80
C ARG A 215 3.38 -27.42 1.10
N VAL A 216 3.91 -26.22 1.34
CA VAL A 216 3.19 -24.97 1.12
C VAL A 216 2.73 -25.01 -0.33
N ILE A 217 1.47 -25.38 -0.55
CA ILE A 217 0.81 -25.09 -1.81
C ILE A 217 0.93 -23.58 -1.95
N SER A 218 1.61 -23.11 -3.01
CA SER A 218 1.66 -21.68 -3.28
C SER A 218 0.23 -21.22 -3.45
N ASP A 219 -0.30 -20.43 -2.53
CA ASP A 219 -1.65 -19.91 -2.68
C ASP A 219 -1.61 -18.73 -3.69
N ASN A 220 -1.74 -19.04 -4.98
CA ASN A 220 -1.58 -18.04 -6.04
C ASN A 220 -2.74 -17.04 -6.03
N LYS A 221 -3.93 -17.44 -5.60
CA LYS A 221 -5.05 -16.52 -5.35
C LYS A 221 -4.72 -15.49 -4.27
N LYS A 222 -4.08 -15.90 -3.17
CA LYS A 222 -3.56 -14.97 -2.16
C LYS A 222 -2.52 -14.01 -2.73
N ARG A 223 -1.63 -14.49 -3.61
CA ARG A 223 -0.64 -13.63 -4.29
C ARG A 223 -1.30 -12.60 -5.20
N VAL A 224 -2.34 -12.99 -5.94
CA VAL A 224 -3.16 -12.08 -6.74
C VAL A 224 -3.79 -11.01 -5.84
N LEU A 225 -4.43 -11.42 -4.73
CA LEU A 225 -5.03 -10.49 -3.77
C LEU A 225 -4.01 -9.47 -3.23
N GLN A 226 -2.85 -9.95 -2.78
CA GLN A 226 -1.76 -9.09 -2.28
C GLN A 226 -1.25 -8.12 -3.34
N GLY A 227 -1.12 -8.58 -4.59
CA GLY A 227 -0.72 -7.75 -5.72
C GLY A 227 -1.72 -6.65 -6.04
N MET A 228 -3.01 -6.97 -6.09
CA MET A 228 -4.08 -6.01 -6.34
C MET A 228 -4.24 -5.00 -5.19
N ILE A 229 -4.10 -5.45 -3.93
CA ILE A 229 -4.03 -4.56 -2.76
C ILE A 229 -2.88 -3.56 -2.92
N ALA A 230 -1.70 -4.01 -3.39
CA ALA A 230 -0.55 -3.13 -3.58
C ALA A 230 -0.79 -2.10 -4.70
N VAL A 231 -1.57 -2.45 -5.73
CA VAL A 231 -2.00 -1.49 -6.76
C VAL A 231 -2.91 -0.44 -6.15
N ILE A 232 -3.96 -0.84 -5.42
CA ILE A 232 -4.90 0.08 -4.74
C ILE A 232 -4.18 0.99 -3.73
N GLU A 233 -3.25 0.43 -2.95
CA GLU A 233 -2.44 1.18 -1.98
C GLU A 233 -1.54 2.22 -2.68
N GLY A 234 -1.02 1.90 -3.86
CA GLY A 234 -0.21 2.80 -4.67
C GLY A 234 -0.94 4.08 -5.10
N ASP A 235 -2.26 4.05 -5.20
CA ASP A 235 -3.09 5.18 -5.64
C ASP A 235 -3.31 6.24 -4.53
N ILE A 236 -3.04 5.90 -3.26
CA ILE A 236 -3.36 6.78 -2.12
C ILE A 236 -2.35 7.91 -1.96
N ASN A 237 -1.10 7.63 -2.31
CA ASN A 237 -0.03 8.60 -2.25
C ASN A 237 -0.03 9.42 -0.93
N PRO A 238 0.20 8.79 0.23
CA PRO A 238 0.11 9.46 1.53
C PRO A 238 1.10 10.63 1.70
N TYR A 239 2.13 10.70 0.84
CA TYR A 239 3.20 11.70 0.86
C TYR A 239 3.13 12.68 -0.32
N GLY A 240 1.98 12.84 -1.00
CA GLY A 240 1.82 13.83 -2.07
C GLY A 240 2.72 13.63 -3.31
N LYS A 241 3.47 12.53 -3.41
CA LYS A 241 4.22 12.12 -4.60
C LYS A 241 3.38 11.28 -5.55
N GLU A 242 2.75 11.93 -6.53
CA GLU A 242 1.98 11.21 -7.55
C GLU A 242 2.83 10.10 -8.18
N PRO A 243 2.31 8.87 -8.29
CA PRO A 243 3.01 7.83 -9.01
C PRO A 243 3.24 8.28 -10.44
N GLU A 244 4.47 8.15 -10.95
CA GLU A 244 4.77 8.38 -12.38
C GLU A 244 3.90 7.51 -13.30
N TYR A 245 3.39 6.40 -12.77
CA TYR A 245 2.44 5.51 -13.40
C TYR A 245 1.42 5.04 -12.36
N GLN A 246 0.17 5.45 -12.53
CA GLN A 246 -0.98 4.94 -11.78
C GLN A 246 -1.58 3.75 -12.55
N GLU A 247 -1.63 2.59 -11.90
CA GLU A 247 -2.29 1.42 -12.49
C GLU A 247 -3.71 1.32 -11.96
N ASN A 248 -4.63 0.89 -12.81
CA ASN A 248 -6.00 0.64 -12.40
C ASN A 248 -6.15 -0.83 -11.99
N TRP A 249 -6.40 -1.09 -10.71
CA TRP A 249 -6.57 -2.45 -10.21
C TRP A 249 -7.73 -3.19 -10.90
N LEU A 250 -8.82 -2.50 -11.28
CA LEU A 250 -9.95 -3.10 -12.02
C LEU A 250 -9.52 -3.55 -13.41
N ARG A 251 -8.70 -2.74 -14.10
CA ARG A 251 -8.12 -3.11 -15.40
C ARG A 251 -7.24 -4.35 -15.25
N THR A 252 -6.36 -4.36 -14.27
CA THR A 252 -5.49 -5.51 -14.01
C THR A 252 -6.30 -6.78 -13.68
N PHE A 253 -7.39 -6.62 -12.90
CA PHE A 253 -8.32 -7.70 -12.58
C PHE A 253 -9.06 -8.23 -13.82
N GLN A 254 -9.50 -7.33 -14.71
CA GLN A 254 -10.12 -7.71 -15.99
C GLN A 254 -9.15 -8.47 -16.89
N MET A 255 -7.92 -7.96 -17.06
CA MET A 255 -6.89 -8.65 -17.84
C MET A 255 -6.59 -10.06 -17.31
N LEU A 256 -6.57 -10.23 -15.99
CA LEU A 256 -6.39 -11.53 -15.36
C LEU A 256 -7.56 -12.47 -15.65
N ASN A 257 -8.81 -12.01 -15.49
CA ASN A 257 -9.98 -12.82 -15.83
C ASN A 257 -10.03 -13.19 -17.31
N ASP A 258 -9.70 -12.26 -18.20
CA ASP A 258 -9.64 -12.52 -19.64
C ASP A 258 -8.59 -13.59 -19.96
N GLU A 259 -7.43 -13.57 -19.30
CA GLU A 259 -6.41 -14.60 -19.47
C GLU A 259 -6.85 -15.95 -18.90
N LEU A 260 -7.47 -15.98 -17.72
CA LEU A 260 -7.98 -17.20 -17.10
C LEU A 260 -9.12 -17.83 -17.90
N SER A 261 -9.98 -17.02 -18.51
CA SER A 261 -11.09 -17.48 -19.34
C SER A 261 -10.64 -18.30 -20.56
N LYS A 262 -9.43 -18.06 -21.07
CA LYS A 262 -8.82 -18.84 -22.17
C LYS A 262 -8.58 -20.29 -21.76
N SER A 263 -8.43 -20.54 -20.47
CA SER A 263 -8.28 -21.87 -19.87
C SER A 263 -9.59 -22.40 -19.28
N GLY A 264 -10.71 -21.71 -19.48
CA GLY A 264 -12.03 -22.11 -18.98
C GLY A 264 -12.21 -21.98 -17.47
N ILE A 265 -11.38 -21.17 -16.79
CA ILE A 265 -11.45 -20.93 -15.34
C ILE A 265 -11.64 -19.44 -15.03
N ASP A 266 -12.05 -19.16 -13.80
CA ASP A 266 -12.08 -17.82 -13.22
C ASP A 266 -11.38 -17.81 -11.85
N LEU A 267 -11.27 -16.64 -11.22
CA LEU A 267 -10.62 -16.51 -9.90
C LEU A 267 -11.39 -17.16 -8.75
N ASN A 268 -12.67 -17.46 -8.94
CA ASN A 268 -13.55 -18.09 -7.96
C ASN A 268 -13.65 -19.60 -8.17
N CYS A 269 -12.87 -20.18 -9.09
CA CYS A 269 -12.84 -21.61 -9.36
C CYS A 269 -12.46 -22.45 -8.12
N GLU A 270 -12.71 -23.75 -8.16
CA GLU A 270 -12.34 -24.66 -7.07
C GLU A 270 -10.83 -24.62 -6.78
N ASP A 271 -10.49 -24.72 -5.48
CA ASP A 271 -9.12 -24.72 -4.99
C ASP A 271 -8.49 -26.10 -5.22
N ASN A 272 -7.87 -26.30 -6.39
CA ASN A 272 -7.09 -27.49 -6.71
C ASN A 272 -5.74 -27.09 -7.33
N LYS A 273 -4.82 -28.06 -7.39
CA LYS A 273 -3.42 -27.81 -7.81
C LYS A 273 -3.31 -27.33 -9.26
N ASP A 274 -4.19 -27.80 -10.14
CA ASP A 274 -4.14 -27.46 -11.56
C ASP A 274 -4.65 -26.04 -11.78
N ASN A 275 -5.77 -25.68 -11.16
CA ASN A 275 -6.32 -24.33 -11.15
C ASN A 275 -5.34 -23.33 -10.52
N ASP A 276 -4.75 -23.66 -9.36
CA ASP A 276 -3.79 -22.80 -8.69
C ASP A 276 -2.56 -22.50 -9.57
N LYS A 277 -2.06 -23.51 -10.28
CA LYS A 277 -0.96 -23.34 -11.24
C LYS A 277 -1.35 -22.40 -12.38
N LEU A 278 -2.52 -22.61 -12.98
CA LEU A 278 -3.02 -21.74 -14.06
C LEU A 278 -3.18 -20.29 -13.60
N ILE A 279 -3.66 -20.07 -12.37
CA ILE A 279 -3.75 -18.73 -11.76
C ILE A 279 -2.36 -18.11 -11.60
N GLY A 280 -1.39 -18.87 -11.11
CA GLY A 280 -0.01 -18.39 -10.98
C GLY A 280 0.62 -17.98 -12.32
N GLU A 281 0.43 -18.79 -13.36
CA GLU A 281 0.95 -18.53 -14.71
C GLU A 281 0.29 -17.29 -15.34
N ALA A 282 -1.04 -17.19 -15.26
CA ALA A 282 -1.79 -16.05 -15.75
C ALA A 282 -1.36 -14.76 -15.02
N TRP A 283 -1.26 -14.82 -13.68
CA TRP A 283 -0.83 -13.67 -12.87
C TRP A 283 0.57 -13.20 -13.24
N ALA A 284 1.54 -14.12 -13.37
CA ALA A 284 2.91 -13.78 -13.76
C ALA A 284 2.97 -13.10 -15.14
N LYS A 285 2.15 -13.56 -16.09
CA LYS A 285 2.03 -12.95 -17.43
C LYS A 285 1.51 -11.52 -17.34
N ILE A 286 0.44 -11.28 -16.59
CA ILE A 286 -0.14 -9.94 -16.41
C ILE A 286 0.85 -9.01 -15.70
N CYS A 287 1.52 -9.46 -14.63
CA CYS A 287 2.54 -8.65 -13.96
C CYS A 287 3.66 -8.22 -14.90
N ASN A 288 4.14 -9.12 -15.76
CA ASN A 288 5.19 -8.80 -16.73
C ASN A 288 4.69 -7.81 -17.79
N GLN A 289 3.44 -7.95 -18.26
CA GLN A 289 2.85 -7.01 -19.20
C GLN A 289 2.76 -5.60 -18.60
N VAL A 290 2.15 -5.46 -17.42
CA VAL A 290 2.02 -4.18 -16.71
C VAL A 290 3.39 -3.55 -16.43
N LYS A 291 4.37 -4.36 -16.01
CA LYS A 291 5.75 -3.88 -15.79
C LYS A 291 6.35 -3.32 -17.07
N ASN A 292 6.19 -4.00 -18.20
CA ASN A 292 6.72 -3.54 -19.49
C ASN A 292 6.03 -2.25 -19.95
N GLU A 293 4.71 -2.14 -19.80
CA GLU A 293 3.94 -0.92 -20.11
C GLU A 293 4.41 0.27 -19.25
N LYS A 294 4.63 0.03 -17.95
CA LYS A 294 5.18 1.04 -17.04
C LYS A 294 6.56 1.51 -17.48
N SER A 295 7.45 0.58 -17.84
CA SER A 295 8.79 0.93 -18.35
C SER A 295 8.71 1.72 -19.67
N LEU A 296 7.85 1.32 -20.60
CA LEU A 296 7.67 2.03 -21.88
C LEU A 296 7.13 3.45 -21.68
N THR A 297 6.16 3.62 -20.78
CA THR A 297 5.59 4.93 -20.44
C THR A 297 6.65 5.86 -19.86
N TYR A 298 7.48 5.35 -18.94
CA TYR A 298 8.60 6.10 -18.37
C TYR A 298 9.59 6.57 -19.45
N TYR A 299 10.01 5.67 -20.36
CA TYR A 299 10.93 6.04 -21.43
C TYR A 299 10.32 7.01 -22.43
N ALA A 300 9.02 6.89 -22.74
CA ALA A 300 8.32 7.84 -23.61
C ALA A 300 8.35 9.25 -23.02
N LYS A 301 8.05 9.40 -21.72
CA LYS A 301 8.10 10.68 -21.02
C LYS A 301 9.50 11.30 -21.03
N LEU A 302 10.55 10.51 -20.81
CA LEU A 302 11.94 10.99 -20.90
C LEU A 302 12.29 11.50 -22.30
N VAL A 303 11.77 10.87 -23.35
CA VAL A 303 11.97 11.30 -24.74
C VAL A 303 11.25 12.62 -25.00
N GLU A 304 9.99 12.76 -24.57
CA GLU A 304 9.22 13.99 -24.68
C GLU A 304 9.90 15.16 -23.94
N GLU A 305 10.35 14.94 -22.70
CA GLU A 305 11.08 15.96 -21.92
C GLU A 305 12.40 16.35 -22.60
N ALA A 306 13.13 15.39 -23.19
CA ALA A 306 14.35 15.67 -23.93
C ALA A 306 14.08 16.45 -25.23
N GLN A 307 12.95 16.19 -25.91
CA GLN A 307 12.52 16.92 -27.09
C GLN A 307 12.08 18.35 -26.75
N ALA A 308 11.31 18.54 -25.67
CA ALA A 308 10.89 19.85 -25.18
C ALA A 308 12.11 20.73 -24.81
N ARG A 309 13.08 20.19 -24.08
CA ARG A 309 14.34 20.89 -23.75
C ARG A 309 15.17 21.28 -24.98
N LYS A 310 15.09 20.50 -26.07
CA LYS A 310 15.75 20.83 -27.33
C LYS A 310 15.00 21.94 -28.07
N ALA A 311 13.67 21.92 -28.06
CA ALA A 311 12.83 22.96 -28.67
C ALA A 311 13.00 24.33 -27.97
N GLU A 312 13.07 24.35 -26.64
CA GLU A 312 13.34 25.58 -25.86
C GLU A 312 14.71 26.18 -26.17
N LYS A 313 15.74 25.34 -26.37
CA LYS A 313 17.09 25.80 -26.77
C LYS A 313 17.20 26.26 -28.23
N SER A 314 16.18 26.02 -29.05
CA SER A 314 16.17 26.37 -30.48
C SER A 314 15.21 27.50 -30.82
N GLN A 315 14.57 28.14 -29.83
CA GLN A 315 13.96 29.46 -30.02
C GLN A 315 15.07 30.53 -30.07
N PRO A 316 15.27 31.25 -31.19
CA PRO A 316 16.25 32.32 -31.26
C PRO A 316 15.77 33.53 -30.45
N GLU A 317 16.68 34.11 -29.65
CA GLU A 317 16.57 35.47 -29.14
C GLU A 317 16.45 36.44 -30.33
N ASN A 318 15.23 36.84 -30.67
CA ASN A 318 14.91 38.00 -31.49
C ASN A 318 13.65 38.59 -30.83
N GLU A 319 13.63 39.78 -30.23
CA GLU A 319 14.04 41.05 -30.82
C GLU A 319 14.78 41.95 -29.80
N ILE A 320 16.08 42.18 -30.03
CA ILE A 320 16.69 43.47 -29.70
C ILE A 320 16.53 44.34 -30.94
N SER A 321 15.39 45.03 -31.06
CA SER A 321 15.26 46.12 -32.03
C SER A 321 15.87 47.38 -31.42
N HIS A 322 17.14 47.61 -31.76
CA HIS A 322 17.77 48.92 -31.68
C HIS A 322 16.96 49.94 -32.48
N THR A 323 16.25 50.84 -31.79
CA THR A 323 15.96 52.17 -32.33
C THR A 323 16.69 53.22 -31.51
N THR A 324 17.68 53.78 -32.19
CA THR A 324 18.59 54.87 -31.88
C THR A 324 17.97 56.00 -31.08
N ARG A 325 18.53 56.25 -29.89
CA ARG A 325 18.29 57.45 -29.08
C ARG A 325 19.24 58.55 -29.58
N THR A 326 18.74 59.49 -30.37
CA THR A 326 19.47 60.74 -30.65
C THR A 326 19.40 61.63 -29.42
N ASN A 327 20.52 61.76 -28.72
CA ASN A 327 20.74 62.83 -27.76
C ASN A 327 20.85 64.16 -28.53
N SER A 328 19.98 65.11 -28.18
CA SER A 328 20.29 66.53 -28.33
C SER A 328 20.36 67.12 -26.92
N GLU A 329 21.52 67.69 -26.63
CA GLU A 329 21.89 68.34 -25.37
C GLU A 329 21.16 69.69 -25.17
N PRO A 330 21.23 70.26 -23.95
CA PRO A 330 20.27 71.24 -23.45
C PRO A 330 20.64 72.68 -23.83
N VAL A 331 19.63 73.54 -23.91
CA VAL A 331 19.84 75.00 -23.91
C VAL A 331 19.16 75.61 -22.70
N ARG A 332 20.00 76.24 -21.86
CA ARG A 332 19.63 77.20 -20.82
C ARG A 332 18.92 78.41 -21.42
N SER A 333 17.87 78.87 -20.78
CA SER A 333 17.55 80.29 -20.48
C SER A 333 16.45 80.30 -19.42
#